data_AF-A0A7X7H3H1-F1
#
_entry.id   AF-A0A7X7H3H1-F1
#
_cell.length_a   1.000
_cell.length_b   1.000
_cell.length_c   1.000
_cell.angle_alpha   90.00
_cell.angle_beta   90.00
_cell.angle_gamma   90.00
#
_symmetry.space_group_name_H-M   'P 1'
#
loop_
_entity.id
_entity.type
_entity.pdbx_description
1 polymer ?
#
loop_
_entity_poly.entity_id
_entity_poly.type
_entity_poly.pdbx_seq_one_letter_code
_entity_poly.pdbx_strand_id
1 'polypeptide(L)'
;MTLKRTIIVGTLCGFATLSQISWADCAHKEANLLRQLEYAKKYNNQERIRGLEIALNKTRRYCNDGRTHHYQTDRSDTDLNETEATSLNGQVDRIESLQKRVFEQKRDLIDAEYELEKARLSGKAESIAKKELKLNKEKAILELYETELAELLKKN
;
A
#
# COMPACT_ATOMS: atom_id res chain seq x y z
N MET A 1 71.96 17.84 19.12
CA MET A 1 70.79 16.97 18.86
C MET A 1 70.05 16.74 20.16
N THR A 2 68.89 17.35 20.35
CA THR A 2 67.84 16.88 21.28
C THR A 2 66.52 17.54 20.86
N LEU A 3 65.67 16.74 20.20
CA LEU A 3 64.40 17.12 19.62
C LEU A 3 63.32 17.11 20.72
N LYS A 4 62.78 18.27 21.10
CA LYS A 4 61.60 18.35 21.98
C LYS A 4 60.35 18.45 21.10
N ARG A 5 59.53 17.40 21.13
CA ARG A 5 58.18 17.37 20.55
C ARG A 5 57.25 18.23 21.41
N THR A 6 56.80 19.36 20.88
CA THR A 6 55.70 20.14 21.44
C THR A 6 54.54 20.11 20.46
N ILE A 7 53.48 19.40 20.86
CA ILE A 7 52.18 19.35 20.18
C ILE A 7 51.46 20.66 20.52
N ILE A 8 51.08 21.45 19.52
CA ILE A 8 50.16 22.58 19.68
C ILE A 8 48.95 22.34 18.77
N VAL A 9 47.81 22.27 19.44
CA VAL A 9 46.44 22.15 18.94
C VAL A 9 45.92 23.55 18.57
N GLY A 10 45.15 23.65 17.48
CA GLY A 10 44.38 24.84 17.09
C GLY A 10 44.50 25.09 15.58
N THR A 11 43.45 25.28 14.77
CA THR A 11 42.09 25.70 15.05
C THR A 11 41.25 25.33 13.83
N LEU A 12 40.18 24.56 14.05
CA LEU A 12 39.14 24.26 13.08
C LEU A 12 38.07 25.37 13.18
N CYS A 13 37.78 26.11 12.10
CA CYS A 13 36.48 26.77 11.91
C CYS A 13 36.37 27.37 10.50
N GLY A 14 35.29 27.09 9.75
CA GLY A 14 35.00 27.90 8.57
C GLY A 14 34.12 27.39 7.43
N PHE A 15 33.29 26.34 7.57
CA PHE A 15 32.16 26.16 6.66
C PHE A 15 30.92 25.76 7.45
N ALA A 16 30.17 26.76 7.90
CA ALA A 16 28.79 26.58 8.34
C ALA A 16 27.88 26.89 7.15
N THR A 17 27.53 25.87 6.36
CA THR A 17 26.31 25.94 5.57
C THR A 17 25.15 25.72 6.54
N LEU A 18 24.40 26.78 6.86
CA LEU A 18 23.14 26.64 7.57
C LEU A 18 22.18 25.83 6.69
N SER A 19 21.92 24.58 7.06
CA SER A 19 20.79 23.80 6.56
C SER A 19 19.52 24.45 7.09
N GLN A 20 18.79 25.15 6.22
CA GLN A 20 17.53 25.78 6.56
C GLN A 20 16.46 24.71 6.79
N ILE A 21 15.62 24.99 7.78
CA ILE A 21 14.86 24.02 8.54
C ILE A 21 13.54 23.68 7.82
N SER A 22 13.46 22.51 7.18
CA SER A 22 12.47 21.43 7.36
C SER A 22 10.94 21.67 7.51
N TRP A 23 10.45 22.78 8.06
CA TRP A 23 9.04 22.91 8.46
C TRP A 23 8.11 23.47 7.37
N ALA A 24 8.62 24.30 6.46
CA ALA A 24 7.82 24.88 5.37
C ALA A 24 7.31 23.80 4.37
N ASP A 25 8.02 22.69 4.27
CA ASP A 25 7.71 21.60 3.32
C ASP A 25 6.51 20.76 3.79
N CYS A 26 6.33 20.63 5.11
CA CYS A 26 5.24 19.88 5.72
C CYS A 26 3.86 20.52 5.51
N ALA A 27 3.74 21.83 5.78
CA ALA A 27 2.49 22.56 5.58
C ALA A 27 2.09 22.57 4.09
N HIS A 28 3.08 22.70 3.19
CA HIS A 28 2.84 22.66 1.76
C HIS A 28 2.37 21.27 1.29
N LYS A 29 2.98 20.20 1.82
CA LYS A 29 2.60 18.81 1.54
C LYS A 29 1.19 18.49 2.00
N GLU A 30 0.80 18.92 3.20
CA GLU A 30 -0.57 18.74 3.69
C GLU A 30 -1.59 19.49 2.81
N ALA A 31 -1.32 20.74 2.45
CA ALA A 31 -2.18 21.53 1.57
C ALA A 31 -2.37 20.86 0.20
N ASN A 32 -1.30 20.28 -0.37
CA ASN A 32 -1.38 19.55 -1.64
C ASN A 32 -2.25 18.29 -1.51
N LEU A 33 -2.06 17.51 -0.44
CA LEU A 33 -2.88 16.32 -0.19
C LEU A 33 -4.36 16.65 0.00
N LEU A 34 -4.68 17.73 0.72
CA LEU A 34 -6.06 18.21 0.89
C LEU A 34 -6.69 18.60 -0.45
N ARG A 35 -5.96 19.32 -1.31
CA ARG A 35 -6.43 19.68 -2.66
C ARG A 35 -6.72 18.44 -3.51
N GLN A 36 -5.85 17.44 -3.45
CA GLN A 36 -6.07 16.18 -4.17
C GLN A 36 -7.28 15.41 -3.62
N LEU A 37 -7.51 15.46 -2.30
CA LEU A 37 -8.65 14.82 -1.66
C LEU A 37 -9.96 15.47 -2.09
N GLU A 38 -10.01 16.79 -2.13
CA GLU A 38 -11.16 17.55 -2.62
C GLU A 38 -11.49 17.18 -4.07
N TYR A 39 -10.47 17.13 -4.94
CA TYR A 39 -10.64 16.69 -6.31
C TYR A 39 -11.17 15.24 -6.37
N ALA A 40 -10.60 14.31 -5.60
CA ALA A 40 -11.05 12.93 -5.56
C ALA A 40 -12.50 12.79 -5.08
N LYS A 41 -12.92 13.61 -4.10
CA LYS A 41 -14.31 13.70 -3.62
C LYS A 41 -15.25 14.23 -4.70
N LYS A 42 -14.85 15.29 -5.43
CA LYS A 42 -15.63 15.87 -6.53
C LYS A 42 -15.98 14.85 -7.62
N TYR A 43 -15.07 13.93 -7.93
CA TYR A 43 -15.26 12.90 -8.96
C TYR A 43 -15.59 11.51 -8.39
N ASN A 44 -15.93 11.42 -7.10
CA ASN A 44 -16.33 10.19 -6.42
C ASN A 44 -15.35 9.00 -6.58
N ASN A 45 -14.04 9.27 -6.61
CA ASN A 45 -13.02 8.23 -6.75
C ASN A 45 -12.66 7.65 -5.37
N GLN A 46 -13.40 6.64 -4.94
CA GLN A 46 -13.33 6.07 -3.59
C GLN A 46 -11.96 5.48 -3.23
N GLU A 47 -11.30 4.79 -4.15
CA GLU A 47 -9.96 4.22 -3.91
C GLU A 47 -8.91 5.33 -3.71
N ARG A 48 -9.01 6.42 -4.49
CA ARG A 48 -8.11 7.57 -4.35
C ARG A 48 -8.39 8.36 -3.07
N ILE A 49 -9.64 8.49 -2.66
CA ILE A 49 -10.03 9.12 -1.38
C ILE A 49 -9.38 8.37 -0.22
N ARG A 50 -9.54 7.04 -0.16
CA ARG A 50 -8.98 6.19 0.90
C ARG A 50 -7.46 6.35 1.00
N GLY A 51 -6.76 6.31 -0.14
CA GLY A 51 -5.30 6.51 -0.18
C GLY A 51 -4.84 7.90 0.29
N LEU A 52 -5.58 8.94 -0.07
CA LEU A 52 -5.26 10.33 0.31
C LEU A 52 -5.53 10.61 1.80
N GLU A 53 -6.58 10.02 2.38
CA GLU A 53 -6.87 10.12 3.82
C GLU A 53 -5.77 9.46 4.67
N ILE A 54 -5.26 8.30 4.22
CA ILE A 54 -4.10 7.64 4.85
C ILE A 54 -2.85 8.52 4.75
N ALA A 55 -2.59 9.12 3.58
CA ALA A 55 -1.43 10.00 3.38
C ALA A 55 -1.50 11.27 4.24
N LEU A 56 -2.70 11.86 4.40
CA LEU A 56 -2.94 13.00 5.28
C LEU A 56 -2.68 12.66 6.74
N ASN A 57 -3.20 11.52 7.21
CA ASN A 57 -2.98 11.06 8.58
C ASN A 57 -1.48 10.89 8.88
N LYS A 58 -0.75 10.21 7.98
CA LYS A 58 0.72 10.07 8.10
C LYS A 58 1.42 11.42 8.09
N THR A 59 1.06 12.32 7.17
CA THR A 59 1.68 13.65 7.09
C THR A 59 1.46 14.42 8.38
N ARG A 60 0.25 14.44 8.93
CA ARG A 60 -0.04 15.09 10.23
C ARG A 60 0.71 14.46 11.39
N ARG A 61 0.84 13.13 11.43
CA ARG A 61 1.58 12.41 12.48
C ARG A 61 3.07 12.74 12.47
N TYR A 62 3.71 12.70 11.31
CA TYR A 62 5.16 12.88 11.19
C TYR A 62 5.60 14.35 11.10
N CYS A 63 4.75 15.24 10.60
CA CYS A 63 5.06 16.67 10.55
C CYS A 63 4.94 17.38 11.90
N ASN A 64 4.34 16.76 12.92
CA ASN A 64 4.26 17.33 14.27
C ASN A 64 5.45 16.96 15.16
N ASP A 65 6.27 15.99 14.74
CA ASP A 65 7.41 15.42 15.49
C ASP A 65 8.77 15.98 15.02
N GLY A 66 8.79 17.01 14.17
CA GLY A 66 10.02 17.66 13.71
C GLY A 66 10.99 16.80 12.90
N ARG A 67 10.64 15.54 12.59
CA ARG A 67 11.42 14.66 11.71
C ARG A 67 11.10 14.97 10.25
N THR A 68 12.01 15.68 9.58
CA THR A 68 11.96 15.93 8.14
C THR A 68 12.23 14.64 7.38
N HIS A 69 11.20 13.86 7.07
CA HIS A 69 11.32 12.81 6.07
C HIS A 69 11.04 13.40 4.70
N HIS A 70 12.13 13.86 4.05
CA HIS A 70 12.17 14.04 2.60
C HIS A 70 11.67 12.74 1.95
N TYR A 71 10.89 12.88 0.88
CA TYR A 71 10.27 11.78 0.15
C TYR A 71 11.36 10.87 -0.44
N GLN A 72 11.82 9.91 0.35
CA GLN A 72 12.24 8.61 -0.14
C GLN A 72 11.13 7.63 0.24
N THR A 73 10.65 6.95 -0.79
CA THR A 73 9.76 5.81 -0.71
C THR A 73 10.45 4.71 0.10
N ASP A 74 10.39 4.73 1.43
CA ASP A 74 10.73 3.54 2.23
C ASP A 74 10.02 3.56 3.59
N ARG A 75 9.66 2.36 4.00
CA ARG A 75 8.90 2.00 5.20
C ARG A 75 9.67 2.33 6.49
N SER A 76 8.89 2.68 7.51
CA SER A 76 9.05 2.34 8.94
C SER A 76 10.03 3.16 9.77
N ASP A 77 9.49 3.86 10.78
CA ASP A 77 9.96 3.74 12.16
C ASP A 77 8.72 3.78 13.07
N THR A 78 8.51 2.66 13.77
CA THR A 78 7.51 2.49 14.82
C THR A 78 8.25 2.09 16.10
N ASP A 79 8.16 2.94 17.12
CA ASP A 79 8.75 2.69 18.44
C ASP A 79 7.81 1.77 19.26
N LEU A 80 8.01 0.46 19.05
CA LEU A 80 7.95 -0.65 20.02
C LEU A 80 6.73 -0.79 20.97
N ASN A 81 5.59 -1.18 20.41
CA ASN A 81 4.90 -2.47 20.66
C ASN A 81 4.15 -2.90 19.38
N GLU A 82 4.82 -2.68 18.24
CA GLU A 82 4.16 -2.47 16.96
C GLU A 82 4.62 -3.50 15.91
N THR A 83 5.53 -4.42 16.27
CA THR A 83 6.03 -5.47 15.37
C THR A 83 5.02 -6.59 15.14
N GLU A 84 4.30 -7.03 16.17
CA GLU A 84 3.20 -7.97 16.01
C GLU A 84 1.94 -7.27 15.50
N ALA A 85 1.54 -6.14 16.10
CA ALA A 85 0.31 -5.45 15.74
C ALA A 85 0.30 -4.91 14.29
N THR A 86 1.43 -4.47 13.74
CA THR A 86 1.51 -4.02 12.32
C THR A 86 1.56 -5.20 11.34
N SER A 87 2.18 -6.32 11.74
CA SER A 87 2.20 -7.55 10.94
C SER A 87 0.82 -8.23 10.94
N LEU A 88 0.18 -8.34 12.11
CA LEU A 88 -1.19 -8.85 12.27
C LEU A 88 -2.19 -7.93 11.59
N ASN A 89 -2.16 -6.60 11.77
CA ASN A 89 -3.10 -5.71 11.08
C ASN A 89 -2.90 -5.74 9.56
N GLY A 90 -1.65 -5.76 9.07
CA GLY A 90 -1.37 -5.91 7.65
C GLY A 90 -1.81 -7.28 7.08
N GLN A 91 -1.73 -8.35 7.88
CA GLN A 91 -2.23 -9.66 7.51
C GLN A 91 -3.76 -9.74 7.57
N VAL A 92 -4.40 -9.10 8.55
CA VAL A 92 -5.85 -8.99 8.70
C VAL A 92 -6.44 -8.21 7.52
N ASP A 93 -5.87 -7.07 7.15
CA ASP A 93 -6.27 -6.30 5.97
C ASP A 93 -6.14 -7.13 4.69
N ARG A 94 -5.07 -7.94 4.59
CA ARG A 94 -4.83 -8.82 3.45
C ARG A 94 -5.85 -9.95 3.41
N ILE A 95 -6.13 -10.58 4.54
CA ILE A 95 -7.16 -11.62 4.72
C ILE A 95 -8.53 -11.06 4.34
N GLU A 96 -8.92 -9.90 4.84
CA GLU A 96 -10.20 -9.25 4.53
C GLU A 96 -10.30 -8.93 3.02
N SER A 97 -9.23 -8.37 2.44
CA SER A 97 -9.19 -8.06 1.01
C SER A 97 -9.26 -9.32 0.12
N LEU A 98 -8.68 -10.43 0.58
CA LEU A 98 -8.70 -11.71 -0.12
C LEU A 98 -10.07 -12.38 0.03
N GLN A 99 -10.67 -12.35 1.21
CA GLN A 99 -12.03 -12.84 1.45
C GLN A 99 -13.05 -12.12 0.57
N LYS A 100 -12.94 -10.79 0.46
CA LYS A 100 -13.79 -10.01 -0.44
C LYS A 100 -13.60 -10.44 -1.90
N ARG A 101 -12.36 -10.58 -2.36
CA ARG A 101 -12.05 -11.02 -3.74
C ARG A 101 -12.55 -12.44 -4.01
N VAL A 102 -12.39 -13.37 -3.07
CA VAL A 102 -12.93 -14.74 -3.16
C VAL A 102 -14.46 -14.71 -3.27
N PHE A 103 -15.13 -13.88 -2.47
CA PHE A 103 -16.58 -13.75 -2.52
C PHE A 103 -17.08 -13.16 -3.85
N GLU A 104 -16.46 -12.08 -4.34
CA GLU A 104 -16.77 -11.47 -5.63
C GLU A 104 -16.53 -12.46 -6.77
N GLN A 105 -15.37 -13.12 -6.79
CA GLN A 105 -15.01 -14.09 -7.82
C GLN A 105 -15.95 -15.32 -7.83
N LYS A 106 -16.44 -15.77 -6.68
CA LYS A 106 -17.45 -16.84 -6.59
C LYS A 106 -18.78 -16.44 -7.20
N ARG A 107 -19.20 -15.19 -7.03
CA ARG A 107 -20.43 -14.67 -7.66
C ARG A 107 -20.29 -14.63 -9.18
N ASP A 108 -19.18 -14.07 -9.66
CA ASP A 108 -18.89 -14.01 -11.10
C ASP A 108 -18.82 -15.42 -11.71
N LEU A 109 -18.30 -16.39 -10.96
CA LEU A 109 -18.26 -17.79 -11.38
C LEU A 109 -19.67 -18.37 -11.60
N ILE A 110 -20.58 -18.13 -10.66
CA ILE A 110 -21.97 -18.61 -10.74
C ILE A 110 -22.65 -18.03 -11.99
N ASP A 111 -22.48 -16.73 -12.23
CA ASP A 111 -23.06 -16.05 -13.39
C ASP A 111 -22.46 -16.60 -14.71
N ALA A 112 -21.15 -16.84 -14.74
CA ALA A 112 -20.46 -17.43 -15.88
C ALA A 112 -20.89 -18.88 -16.15
N GLU A 113 -21.11 -19.68 -15.12
CA GLU A 113 -21.62 -21.07 -15.22
C GLU A 113 -23.04 -21.10 -15.79
N TYR A 114 -23.93 -20.25 -15.28
CA TYR A 114 -25.28 -20.11 -15.81
C TYR A 114 -25.28 -19.72 -17.30
N GLU A 115 -24.45 -18.76 -17.66
CA GLU A 115 -24.31 -18.29 -19.03
C GLU A 115 -23.68 -19.32 -19.98
N LEU A 116 -22.84 -20.22 -19.45
CA LEU A 116 -22.31 -21.37 -20.18
C LEU A 116 -23.39 -22.45 -20.37
N GLU A 117 -24.16 -22.75 -19.34
CA GLU A 117 -25.25 -23.73 -19.40
C GLU A 117 -26.33 -23.31 -20.42
N LYS A 118 -26.73 -22.04 -20.40
CA LYS A 118 -27.62 -21.47 -21.42
C LYS A 118 -27.05 -21.60 -22.83
N ALA A 119 -25.73 -21.40 -23.01
CA ALA A 119 -25.07 -21.58 -24.30
C ALA A 119 -25.08 -23.05 -24.74
N ARG A 120 -24.86 -23.99 -23.81
CA ARG A 120 -24.95 -25.45 -24.04
C ARG A 120 -26.34 -25.87 -24.49
N LEU A 121 -27.39 -25.37 -23.83
CA LEU A 121 -28.78 -25.62 -24.22
C LEU A 121 -29.11 -25.06 -25.62
N SER A 122 -28.51 -23.93 -26.00
CA SER A 122 -28.74 -23.32 -27.32
C SER A 122 -27.93 -23.96 -28.47
N GLY A 123 -27.05 -24.93 -28.20
CA GLY A 123 -26.28 -25.66 -29.21
C GLY A 123 -25.16 -24.88 -29.91
N LYS A 124 -24.75 -23.72 -29.38
CA LYS A 124 -23.73 -22.85 -30.01
C LYS A 124 -22.31 -23.27 -29.63
N ALA A 125 -21.79 -24.31 -30.28
CA ALA A 125 -20.48 -24.95 -29.99
C ALA A 125 -19.30 -23.96 -29.83
N GLU A 126 -19.16 -22.97 -30.71
CA GLU A 126 -18.07 -21.98 -30.62
C GLU A 126 -18.18 -21.07 -29.38
N SER A 127 -19.40 -20.66 -29.05
CA SER A 127 -19.70 -19.85 -27.87
C SER A 127 -19.45 -20.62 -26.58
N ILE A 128 -19.70 -21.93 -26.58
CA ILE A 128 -19.45 -22.85 -25.46
C ILE A 128 -17.95 -22.92 -25.17
N ALA A 129 -17.10 -23.19 -26.17
CA ALA A 129 -15.65 -23.31 -25.97
C ALA A 129 -15.02 -22.01 -25.42
N LYS A 130 -15.46 -20.84 -25.93
CA LYS A 130 -14.97 -19.54 -25.45
C LYS A 130 -15.40 -19.25 -24.01
N LYS A 131 -16.64 -19.59 -23.65
CA LYS A 131 -17.17 -19.43 -22.29
C LYS A 131 -16.52 -20.41 -21.31
N GLU A 132 -16.26 -21.66 -21.71
CA GLU A 132 -15.50 -22.64 -20.93
C GLU A 132 -14.07 -22.18 -20.65
N LEU A 133 -13.38 -21.64 -21.64
CA LEU A 133 -12.04 -21.10 -21.44
C LEU A 133 -12.04 -19.94 -20.44
N LYS A 134 -13.01 -19.02 -20.53
CA LYS A 134 -13.14 -17.89 -19.59
C LYS A 134 -13.43 -18.40 -18.17
N LEU A 135 -14.37 -19.33 -18.06
CA LEU A 135 -14.75 -19.95 -16.80
C LEU A 135 -13.56 -20.66 -16.14
N ASN A 136 -12.80 -21.44 -16.90
CA ASN A 136 -11.63 -22.16 -16.37
C ASN A 136 -10.54 -21.19 -15.87
N LYS A 137 -10.34 -20.05 -16.53
CA LYS A 137 -9.41 -19.01 -16.06
C LYS A 137 -9.88 -18.39 -14.74
N GLU A 138 -11.17 -18.10 -14.62
CA GLU A 138 -11.77 -17.55 -13.40
C GLU A 138 -11.72 -18.56 -12.25
N LYS A 139 -11.96 -19.86 -12.50
CA LYS A 139 -11.77 -20.95 -11.53
C LYS A 139 -10.33 -21.03 -11.02
N ALA A 140 -9.35 -20.97 -11.92
CA ALA A 140 -7.94 -21.02 -11.55
C ALA A 140 -7.52 -19.81 -10.71
N ILE A 141 -8.03 -18.61 -11.03
CA ILE A 141 -7.77 -17.40 -10.23
C ILE A 141 -8.41 -17.52 -8.85
N LEU A 142 -9.64 -18.02 -8.76
CA LEU A 142 -10.32 -18.27 -7.49
C LEU A 142 -9.53 -19.25 -6.62
N GLU A 143 -9.05 -20.35 -7.20
CA GLU A 143 -8.23 -21.35 -6.51
C GLU A 143 -6.93 -20.74 -5.96
N LEU A 144 -6.28 -19.86 -6.72
CA LEU A 144 -5.10 -19.12 -6.25
C LEU A 144 -5.41 -18.22 -5.04
N TYR A 145 -6.56 -17.53 -5.04
CA TYR A 145 -6.95 -16.69 -3.90
C TYR A 145 -7.36 -17.52 -2.68
N GLU A 146 -8.03 -18.65 -2.88
CA GLU A 146 -8.41 -19.56 -1.78
C GLU A 146 -7.19 -20.23 -1.15
N THR A 147 -6.20 -20.63 -1.96
CA THR A 147 -4.94 -21.20 -1.46
C THR A 147 -4.13 -20.15 -0.69
N GLU A 148 -3.99 -18.94 -1.23
CA GLU A 148 -3.32 -17.84 -0.53
C GLU A 148 -4.01 -17.48 0.80
N LEU A 149 -5.34 -17.44 0.82
CA LEU A 149 -6.12 -17.22 2.03
C LEU A 149 -5.90 -18.33 3.06
N ALA A 150 -5.91 -19.60 2.63
CA ALA A 150 -5.69 -20.74 3.50
C ALA A 150 -4.27 -20.76 4.10
N GLU A 151 -3.25 -20.31 3.35
CA GLU A 151 -1.90 -20.17 3.87
C GLU A 151 -1.76 -19.06 4.91
N LEU A 152 -2.43 -17.93 4.70
CA LEU A 152 -2.43 -16.82 5.67
C LEU A 152 -3.14 -17.22 6.97
N LEU A 153 -4.24 -17.97 6.87
CA LEU A 153 -4.98 -18.45 8.05
C LEU A 153 -4.22 -19.52 8.87
N LYS A 154 -3.25 -20.23 8.28
CA LYS A 154 -2.40 -21.20 8.99
C LYS A 154 -1.23 -20.57 9.74
N LYS A 155 -0.88 -19.32 9.42
CA LYS A 155 0.28 -18.60 9.99
C LYS A 155 -0.07 -17.73 11.20
N ASN A 156 -1.37 -17.55 11.49
CA ASN A 156 -1.91 -16.94 12.70
C ASN A 156 -2.43 -18.02 13.65
#